data_AF-A0A151PHX7-F1
#
_entry.id   AF-A0A151PHX7-F1
#
_cell.length_a   1.000
_cell.length_b   1.000
_cell.length_c   1.000
_cell.angle_alpha   90.00
_cell.angle_beta   90.00
_cell.angle_gamma   90.00
#
_symmetry.space_group_name_H-M   'P 1'
#
loop_
_entity.id
_entity.type
_entity.pdbx_description
1 polymer ?
#
loop_
_entity_poly.entity_id
_entity_poly.type
_entity_poly.pdbx_seq_one_letter_code
_entity_poly.pdbx_strand_id
1 'polypeptide(L)'
;MQKTHTFHSADCDTDHSLIISKVKITAKKLHRAKPRIKSKINTTNTKNQRMCQEFEKAFELSMFGKSLPKAEEIWEGLRTTIYETAKATFGEKRPSSKDWFKENAEELLPLINIKNTDYLEYNKKSTESTKVRL
;
A
#
# COMPACT_ATOMS: atom_id res chain seq x y z
N MET A 1 -23.23 -10.45 32.55
CA MET A 1 -22.04 -10.72 33.39
C MET A 1 -20.78 -10.42 32.59
N GLN A 2 -20.07 -9.33 32.92
CA GLN A 2 -18.75 -9.03 32.35
C GLN A 2 -17.72 -9.92 33.05
N LYS A 3 -17.04 -10.77 32.28
CA LYS A 3 -15.87 -11.53 32.74
C LYS A 3 -14.63 -10.81 32.24
N THR A 4 -13.83 -10.31 33.16
CA THR A 4 -12.52 -9.71 32.90
C THR A 4 -11.47 -10.72 33.32
N HIS A 5 -10.53 -11.02 32.42
CA HIS A 5 -9.41 -11.91 32.67
C HIS A 5 -8.10 -11.18 32.37
N THR A 6 -7.13 -11.30 33.26
CA THR A 6 -5.77 -10.78 33.06
C THR A 6 -4.90 -11.89 32.47
N PHE A 7 -4.21 -11.60 31.37
CA PHE A 7 -3.27 -12.53 30.74
C PHE A 7 -1.86 -11.97 30.89
N HIS A 8 -1.02 -12.71 31.60
CA HIS A 8 0.35 -12.30 31.95
C HIS A 8 1.39 -12.64 30.85
N SER A 9 0.94 -13.08 29.67
CA SER A 9 1.80 -13.67 28.63
C SER A 9 1.57 -13.07 27.23
N ALA A 10 0.85 -11.95 27.14
CA ALA A 10 0.76 -11.23 25.88
C ALA A 10 2.10 -10.50 25.67
N ASP A 11 2.77 -10.80 24.57
CA ASP A 11 4.07 -10.25 24.16
C ASP A 11 3.91 -8.78 23.72
N CYS A 12 3.53 -7.94 24.68
CA CYS A 12 3.51 -6.50 24.55
C CYS A 12 4.73 -6.02 25.33
N ASP A 13 5.74 -5.47 24.65
CA ASP A 13 6.98 -4.91 25.22
C ASP A 13 6.67 -3.68 26.13
N THR A 14 5.86 -3.88 27.16
CA THR A 14 5.42 -2.91 28.16
C THR A 14 5.23 -3.65 29.48
N ASP A 15 5.56 -3.01 30.61
CA ASP A 15 5.27 -3.46 31.98
C ASP A 15 3.76 -3.55 32.31
N HIS A 16 2.89 -3.38 31.31
CA HIS A 16 1.44 -3.35 31.46
C HIS A 16 0.82 -4.73 31.22
N SER A 17 -0.03 -5.17 32.15
CA SER A 17 -0.87 -6.37 31.95
C SER A 17 -1.97 -6.09 30.93
N LEU A 18 -2.13 -6.97 29.94
CA LEU A 18 -3.21 -6.86 28.97
C LEU A 18 -4.56 -7.17 29.63
N ILE A 19 -5.44 -6.18 29.71
CA ILE A 19 -6.82 -6.33 30.17
C ILE A 19 -7.71 -6.63 28.96
N ILE A 20 -8.21 -7.86 28.84
CA ILE A 20 -9.12 -8.25 27.76
C ILE A 20 -10.56 -8.10 28.26
N SER A 21 -11.32 -7.24 27.58
CA SER A 21 -12.78 -7.17 27.73
C SER A 21 -13.46 -7.76 26.50
N LYS A 22 -14.42 -8.67 26.71
CA LYS A 22 -15.18 -9.28 25.62
C LYS A 22 -16.40 -8.41 25.30
N VAL A 23 -16.28 -7.59 24.25
CA VAL A 23 -17.35 -6.73 23.75
C VAL A 23 -17.79 -7.17 22.36
N LYS A 24 -19.10 -7.09 22.08
CA LYS A 24 -19.66 -7.38 20.76
C LYS A 24 -19.67 -6.10 19.93
N ILE A 25 -18.54 -5.78 19.31
CA ILE A 25 -18.42 -4.64 18.40
C ILE A 25 -18.86 -5.09 17.01
N THR A 26 -19.96 -4.53 16.51
CA THR A 26 -20.37 -4.69 15.11
C THR A 26 -19.89 -3.47 14.34
N ALA A 27 -18.80 -3.63 13.58
CA ALA A 27 -18.39 -2.60 12.63
C ALA A 27 -19.48 -2.48 11.56
N LYS A 28 -20.19 -1.35 11.52
CA LYS A 28 -20.99 -1.02 10.34
C LYS A 28 -20.00 -0.79 9.21
N LYS A 29 -20.13 -1.58 8.13
CA LYS A 29 -19.34 -1.40 6.92
C LYS A 29 -19.57 0.02 6.45
N LEU A 30 -18.58 0.90 6.57
CA LEU A 30 -18.66 2.22 5.97
C LEU A 30 -18.52 1.97 4.47
N HIS A 31 -19.66 1.84 3.78
CA HIS A 31 -19.73 1.70 2.32
C HIS A 31 -19.26 3.01 1.68
N ARG A 32 -17.96 3.30 1.75
CA ARG A 32 -17.36 4.26 0.85
C ARG A 32 -16.77 3.44 -0.28
N ALA A 33 -17.53 3.34 -1.37
CA ALA A 33 -16.94 3.03 -2.65
C ALA A 33 -15.88 4.10 -2.89
N LYS A 34 -14.61 3.78 -2.61
CA LYS A 34 -13.51 4.64 -3.04
C LYS A 34 -13.67 4.71 -4.56
N PRO A 35 -13.94 5.88 -5.14
CA PRO A 35 -14.11 5.96 -6.58
C PRO A 35 -12.86 5.34 -7.20
N ARG A 36 -13.06 4.51 -8.24
CA ARG A 36 -11.92 3.91 -8.95
C ARG A 36 -11.03 5.07 -9.39
N ILE A 37 -9.87 5.17 -8.75
CA ILE A 37 -8.92 6.22 -9.08
C ILE A 37 -8.52 5.97 -10.53
N LYS A 38 -8.72 6.97 -11.40
CA LYS A 38 -8.27 6.88 -12.78
C LYS A 38 -6.77 6.57 -12.77
N SER A 39 -6.39 5.54 -13.50
CA SER A 39 -5.00 5.18 -13.76
C SER A 39 -4.24 6.42 -14.25
N LYS A 40 -3.09 6.70 -13.63
CA LYS A 40 -2.24 7.82 -14.04
C LYS A 40 -1.37 7.38 -15.21
N ILE A 41 -1.07 8.28 -16.15
CA ILE A 41 -0.10 8.02 -17.23
C ILE A 41 1.28 7.74 -16.60
N ASN A 42 2.02 6.79 -17.17
CA ASN A 42 3.34 6.45 -16.67
C ASN A 42 4.41 7.48 -17.10
N THR A 43 4.59 8.52 -16.30
CA THR A 43 5.59 9.57 -16.56
C THR A 43 7.04 9.11 -16.46
N THR A 44 7.35 7.88 -16.01
CA THR A 44 8.72 7.38 -16.08
C THR A 44 9.15 7.10 -17.52
N ASN A 45 8.19 6.74 -18.37
CA ASN A 45 8.46 6.37 -19.76
C ASN A 45 8.75 7.59 -20.64
N THR A 46 8.47 8.82 -20.19
CA THR A 46 8.87 10.05 -20.89
C THR A 46 10.38 10.29 -20.84
N LYS A 47 11.12 9.57 -19.99
CA LYS A 47 12.59 9.56 -20.02
C LYS A 47 13.14 8.74 -21.20
N ASN A 48 12.32 7.89 -21.81
CA ASN A 48 12.72 7.09 -22.96
C ASN A 48 12.48 7.88 -24.25
N GLN A 49 13.57 8.33 -24.87
CA GLN A 49 13.53 9.14 -26.08
C GLN A 49 12.76 8.47 -27.24
N ARG A 50 12.84 7.15 -27.38
CA ARG A 50 12.11 6.41 -28.42
C ARG A 50 10.59 6.53 -28.23
N MET A 51 10.12 6.41 -27.00
CA MET A 51 8.70 6.52 -26.70
C MET A 51 8.18 7.94 -26.89
N CYS A 52 9.02 8.94 -26.63
CA CYS A 52 8.68 10.34 -26.93
C CYS A 52 8.53 10.56 -28.44
N GLN A 53 9.43 10.01 -29.26
CA GLN A 53 9.31 10.08 -30.72
C GLN A 53 8.06 9.36 -31.24
N GLU A 54 7.73 8.18 -30.67
CA GLU A 54 6.50 7.46 -30.99
C GLU A 54 5.26 8.26 -30.59
N PHE A 55 5.29 8.96 -29.45
CA PHE A 55 4.22 9.85 -29.03
C PHE A 55 4.04 11.03 -29.98
N GLU A 56 5.10 11.73 -30.35
CA GLU A 56 5.05 12.87 -31.29
C GLU A 56 4.43 12.44 -32.62
N LYS A 57 4.94 11.34 -33.20
CA LYS A 57 4.43 10.80 -34.46
C LYS A 57 2.94 10.42 -34.37
N ALA A 58 2.54 9.75 -33.29
CA ALA A 58 1.15 9.35 -33.07
C ALA A 58 0.23 10.56 -32.84
N PHE A 59 0.74 11.58 -32.13
CA PHE A 59 -0.01 12.80 -31.84
C PHE A 59 -0.27 13.61 -33.11
N GLU A 60 0.76 13.84 -33.93
CA GLU A 60 0.63 14.55 -35.21
C GLU A 60 -0.40 13.87 -36.12
N LEU A 61 -0.33 12.55 -36.28
CA LEU A 61 -1.29 11.78 -37.08
C LEU A 61 -2.73 11.94 -36.58
N SER A 62 -2.93 12.02 -35.27
CA SER A 62 -4.26 12.11 -34.66
C SER A 62 -4.88 13.52 -34.65
N MET A 63 -4.04 14.57 -34.69
CA MET A 63 -4.47 15.96 -34.52
C MET A 63 -4.81 16.61 -35.88
N PHE A 64 -3.97 16.42 -36.91
CA PHE A 64 -4.06 17.19 -38.16
C PHE A 64 -5.13 16.74 -39.17
N GLY A 65 -6.14 15.98 -38.73
CA GLY A 65 -7.25 15.51 -39.59
C GLY A 65 -8.59 16.17 -39.35
N LYS A 66 -8.74 17.05 -38.35
CA LYS A 66 -10.05 17.58 -37.93
C LYS A 66 -10.09 19.10 -37.93
N SER A 67 -10.80 19.68 -38.89
CA SER A 67 -11.21 21.09 -38.85
C SER A 67 -12.38 21.23 -37.86
N LEU A 68 -12.11 21.68 -36.63
CA LEU A 68 -13.17 22.01 -35.68
C LEU A 68 -13.52 23.50 -35.74
N PRO A 69 -14.82 23.85 -35.80
CA PRO A 69 -15.27 25.22 -36.07
C PRO A 69 -15.21 26.14 -34.83
N LYS A 70 -15.12 25.60 -33.62
CA LYS A 70 -15.24 26.37 -32.36
C LYS A 70 -14.06 26.16 -31.42
N ALA A 71 -13.60 27.23 -30.79
CA ALA A 71 -12.41 27.25 -29.92
C ALA A 71 -12.50 26.23 -28.76
N GLU A 72 -13.64 26.12 -28.09
CA GLU A 72 -13.83 25.15 -27.00
C GLU A 72 -13.68 23.70 -27.49
N GLU A 73 -14.17 23.40 -28.68
CA GLU A 73 -14.10 22.06 -29.25
C GLU A 73 -12.66 21.73 -29.69
N ILE A 74 -11.91 22.72 -30.17
CA ILE A 74 -10.48 22.59 -30.45
C ILE A 74 -9.72 22.26 -29.16
N TRP A 75 -9.98 22.97 -28.07
CA TRP A 75 -9.31 22.74 -26.78
C TRP A 75 -9.64 21.37 -26.19
N GLU A 76 -10.91 20.96 -26.23
CA GLU A 76 -11.31 19.64 -25.72
C GLU A 76 -10.76 18.51 -26.61
N GLY A 77 -10.73 18.72 -27.93
CA GLY A 77 -10.09 17.82 -28.89
C GLY A 77 -8.59 17.68 -28.61
N LEU A 78 -7.89 18.79 -28.41
CA LEU A 78 -6.47 18.81 -28.06
C LEU A 78 -6.21 18.04 -26.77
N ARG A 79 -6.95 18.36 -25.70
CA ARG A 79 -6.82 17.72 -24.39
C ARG A 79 -7.03 16.20 -24.47
N THR A 80 -8.10 15.79 -25.14
CA THR A 80 -8.46 14.37 -25.27
C THR A 80 -7.42 13.63 -26.09
N THR A 81 -6.97 14.23 -27.19
CA THR A 81 -5.96 13.64 -28.07
C THR A 81 -4.61 13.48 -27.37
N ILE A 82 -4.14 14.50 -26.65
CA ILE A 82 -2.91 14.42 -25.84
C ILE A 82 -3.04 13.27 -24.82
N TYR A 83 -4.16 13.20 -24.10
CA TYR A 83 -4.36 12.21 -23.06
C TYR A 83 -4.40 10.77 -23.60
N GLU A 84 -5.19 10.52 -24.64
CA GLU A 84 -5.32 9.18 -25.23
C GLU A 84 -4.02 8.74 -25.90
N THR A 85 -3.35 9.63 -26.65
CA THR A 85 -2.06 9.32 -27.28
C THR A 85 -0.98 9.07 -26.23
N ALA A 86 -0.92 9.86 -25.15
CA ALA A 86 0.02 9.66 -24.07
C ALA A 86 -0.26 8.36 -23.30
N LYS A 87 -1.53 8.02 -23.11
CA LYS A 87 -1.95 6.76 -22.48
C LYS A 87 -1.59 5.56 -23.35
N ALA A 88 -1.76 5.64 -24.68
CA ALA A 88 -1.43 4.58 -25.61
C ALA A 88 0.09 4.34 -25.73
N THR A 89 0.88 5.42 -25.75
CA THR A 89 2.34 5.37 -25.91
C THR A 89 3.03 5.05 -24.59
N PHE A 90 2.85 5.87 -23.56
CA PHE A 90 3.55 5.73 -22.28
C PHE A 90 2.91 4.68 -21.36
N GLY A 91 1.65 4.30 -21.60
CA GLY A 91 0.94 3.35 -20.76
C GLY A 91 0.50 3.91 -19.41
N GLU A 92 -0.09 3.04 -18.60
CA GLU A 92 -0.58 3.38 -17.27
C GLU A 92 0.42 3.02 -16.18
N LYS A 93 0.55 3.92 -15.19
CA LYS A 93 1.35 3.68 -13.99
C LYS A 93 0.70 2.57 -13.17
N ARG A 94 1.40 1.45 -13.05
CA ARG A 94 0.98 0.36 -12.17
C ARG A 94 1.10 0.79 -10.70
N PRO A 95 0.16 0.40 -9.83
CA PRO A 95 0.34 0.55 -8.39
C PRO A 95 1.58 -0.24 -7.96
N SER A 96 2.59 0.46 -7.46
CA SER A 96 3.73 -0.19 -6.80
C SER A 96 3.36 -0.34 -5.32
N SER A 97 3.02 -1.55 -4.90
CA SER A 97 2.99 -1.89 -3.48
C SER A 97 4.42 -2.18 -3.04
N LYS A 98 5.21 -1.12 -2.78
CA LYS A 98 6.46 -1.30 -2.03
C LYS A 98 6.07 -1.66 -0.60
N ASP A 99 6.18 -2.94 -0.28
CA ASP A 99 5.97 -3.45 1.06
C ASP A 99 7.26 -3.18 1.84
N TRP A 100 7.22 -2.17 2.72
CA TRP A 100 8.38 -1.73 3.48
C TRP A 100 9.00 -2.88 4.30
N PHE A 101 8.19 -3.84 4.76
CA PHE A 101 8.71 -4.98 5.49
C PHE A 101 9.48 -5.92 4.57
N LYS A 102 8.93 -6.24 3.39
CA LYS A 102 9.64 -7.07 2.40
C LYS A 102 10.93 -6.43 1.92
N GLU A 103 10.97 -5.11 1.77
CA GLU A 103 12.18 -4.40 1.36
C GLU A 103 13.30 -4.48 2.40
N ASN A 104 12.95 -4.58 3.68
CA ASN A 104 13.91 -4.61 4.79
C ASN A 104 13.93 -5.98 5.49
N ALA A 105 13.38 -7.02 4.86
CA ALA A 105 13.19 -8.32 5.50
C ALA A 105 14.53 -8.98 5.85
N GLU A 106 15.56 -8.78 5.02
CA GLU A 106 16.91 -9.30 5.26
C GLU A 106 17.53 -8.75 6.54
N GLU A 107 17.26 -7.49 6.88
CA GLU A 107 17.74 -6.86 8.11
C GLU A 107 16.84 -7.16 9.32
N LEU A 108 15.51 -7.16 9.11
CA LEU A 108 14.54 -7.28 10.20
C LEU A 108 14.33 -8.72 10.68
N LEU A 109 14.33 -9.72 9.79
CA LEU A 109 14.06 -11.11 10.16
C LEU A 109 15.10 -11.67 11.15
N PRO A 110 16.43 -11.45 10.98
CA PRO A 110 17.41 -11.89 11.97
C PRO A 110 17.17 -11.28 13.35
N LEU A 111 16.88 -9.98 13.42
CA LEU A 111 16.61 -9.28 14.68
C LEU A 111 15.36 -9.81 15.39
N ILE A 112 14.29 -10.05 14.63
CA ILE A 112 13.05 -10.64 15.15
C ILE A 112 13.33 -12.04 15.69
N ASN A 113 14.11 -12.84 14.97
CA ASN A 113 14.44 -14.20 15.40
C ASN A 113 15.26 -14.21 16.70
N ILE A 114 16.28 -13.36 16.81
CA ILE A 114 17.09 -13.22 18.05
C ILE A 114 16.20 -12.83 19.23
N LYS A 115 15.35 -11.81 19.05
CA LYS A 115 14.41 -11.39 20.09
C LYS A 115 13.52 -12.55 20.54
N ASN A 116 12.97 -13.30 19.59
CA ASN A 116 12.08 -14.42 19.86
C ASN A 116 12.81 -15.57 20.59
N THR A 117 14.06 -15.87 20.22
CA THR A 117 14.86 -16.90 20.91
C THR A 117 15.16 -16.49 22.35
N ASP A 118 15.59 -15.25 22.56
CA ASP A 118 15.94 -14.74 23.88
C ASP A 118 14.72 -14.70 24.80
N TYR A 119 13.56 -14.31 24.26
CA TYR A 119 12.29 -14.32 24.97
C TYR A 119 11.86 -15.74 25.39
N LEU A 120 12.01 -16.73 24.50
CA LEU A 120 11.72 -18.12 24.82
C LEU A 120 12.66 -18.68 25.90
N GLU A 121 13.94 -18.31 25.87
CA GLU A 121 14.90 -18.70 26.91
C GLU A 121 14.59 -18.04 28.26
N TYR A 122 14.25 -16.75 28.25
CA TYR A 122 13.83 -16.03 29.45
C TYR A 122 12.61 -16.69 30.11
N ASN A 123 11.59 -17.04 29.33
CA ASN A 123 10.37 -17.68 29.83
C ASN A 123 10.58 -19.11 30.36
N LYS A 124 11.67 -19.79 29.97
CA LYS A 124 12.02 -21.12 30.52
C LYS A 124 12.64 -21.04 31.91
N LYS A 125 13.13 -19.88 32.36
CA LYS A 125 13.72 -19.72 33.68
C LYS A 125 12.62 -19.76 34.75
N SER A 126 12.80 -20.57 35.79
CA SER A 126 11.82 -20.65 36.89
C SER A 126 11.72 -19.30 37.60
N THR A 127 10.54 -18.72 37.70
CA THR A 127 10.28 -17.58 38.57
C THR A 127 9.91 -18.08 39.97
N GLU A 128 9.87 -17.19 40.97
CA GLU A 128 9.53 -17.60 42.34
C GLU A 128 8.15 -18.28 42.45
N SER A 129 7.20 -18.00 41.53
CA SER A 129 5.90 -18.70 41.50
C SER A 129 5.99 -20.15 40.97
N THR A 130 7.06 -20.49 40.23
CA THR A 130 7.27 -21.84 39.67
C THR A 130 8.05 -22.76 40.61
N LYS A 131 8.75 -22.21 41.61
CA LYS A 131 9.52 -23.00 42.62
C LYS A 131 8.64 -23.63 43.71
N VAL A 132 7.41 -23.15 43.92
CA VAL A 132 6.54 -23.57 45.03
C VAL A 132 5.77 -24.89 44.74
N ARG A 133 6.11 -25.62 43.66
CA ARG A 133 5.36 -26.83 43.25
C ARG A 133 6.20 -28.11 43.11
N LEU A 134 7.28 -28.22 43.87
CA LEU A 134 7.95 -29.48 44.19
C LEU A 134 7.98 -29.64 45.72
#